data_AF-A0A377WLX9-F1
#
_entry.id   AF-A0A377WLX9-F1
#
_cell.length_a   1.000
_cell.length_b   1.000
_cell.length_c   1.000
_cell.angle_alpha   90.00
_cell.angle_beta   90.00
_cell.angle_gamma   90.00
#
_symmetry.space_group_name_H-M   'P 1'
#
loop_
_entity.id
_entity.type
_entity.pdbx_description
1 polymer ?
#
loop_
_entity_poly.entity_id
_entity_poly.type
_entity_poly.pdbx_seq_one_letter_code
_entity_poly.pdbx_strand_id
1 'polypeptide(L)'
;MSSSCIEEVSVPNDDWYRIAAELLGRAGIEINGSAPSDLRVKNPLFFKRVLQEGSLGLGESYMDGWWECERLDIFFHKVLRAGLEKQLPHHFKDTLRIGRRSSV
;
A
#
# COMPACT_ATOMS: atom_id res chain seq x y z
N MET A 1 11.18 34.54 -27.23
CA MET A 1 11.29 33.29 -27.99
C MET A 1 12.65 32.71 -27.64
N SER A 2 12.82 31.72 -26.76
CA SER A 2 12.06 30.50 -26.58
C SER A 2 12.06 30.10 -25.10
N SER A 3 10.89 30.07 -24.48
CA SER A 3 10.71 29.27 -23.27
C SER A 3 10.54 27.83 -23.72
N SER A 4 11.57 27.02 -23.52
CA SER A 4 11.40 25.57 -23.52
C SER A 4 10.48 25.25 -22.34
N CYS A 5 9.18 25.12 -22.62
CA CYS A 5 8.26 24.49 -21.71
C CYS A 5 8.78 23.07 -21.50
N ILE A 6 9.32 22.82 -20.30
CA ILE A 6 9.65 21.49 -19.84
C ILE A 6 8.37 20.66 -20.00
N GLU A 7 8.43 19.68 -20.89
CA GLU A 7 7.48 18.58 -20.89
C GLU A 7 7.58 17.96 -19.49
N GLU A 8 6.52 18.08 -18.69
CA GLU A 8 6.37 17.28 -17.48
C GLU A 8 6.28 15.83 -17.94
N VAL A 9 7.45 15.18 -17.97
CA VAL A 9 7.57 13.75 -18.25
C VAL A 9 6.78 13.03 -17.17
N SER A 10 5.63 12.48 -17.58
CA SER A 10 4.84 11.55 -16.77
C SER A 10 5.73 10.37 -16.40
N VAL A 11 6.28 10.36 -15.18
CA VAL A 11 7.05 9.23 -14.64
C VAL A 11 6.03 8.17 -14.22
N PRO A 12 5.87 7.05 -14.95
CA PRO A 12 4.87 6.06 -14.62
C PRO A 12 5.47 5.11 -13.56
N ASN A 13 4.73 4.89 -12.48
CA ASN A 13 4.90 3.83 -11.47
C ASN A 13 6.12 3.80 -10.53
N ASP A 14 7.21 4.54 -10.78
CA ASP A 14 8.41 4.42 -9.92
C ASP A 14 8.31 5.15 -8.58
N ASP A 15 7.66 6.32 -8.51
CA ASP A 15 7.64 7.11 -7.28
C ASP A 15 6.84 6.44 -6.17
N TRP A 16 5.69 5.86 -6.51
CA TRP A 16 4.86 5.11 -5.57
C TRP A 16 5.60 3.88 -5.04
N TYR A 17 6.33 3.17 -5.90
CA TYR A 17 7.17 2.05 -5.50
C TYR A 17 8.25 2.50 -4.52
N ARG A 18 8.99 3.57 -4.84
CA ARG A 18 10.09 4.08 -4.00
C ARG A 18 9.61 4.50 -2.62
N ILE A 19 8.51 5.25 -2.55
CA ILE A 19 7.92 5.68 -1.27
C ILE A 19 7.48 4.45 -0.46
N ALA A 20 6.78 3.50 -1.09
CA ALA A 20 6.34 2.29 -0.41
C ALA A 20 7.52 1.42 0.06
N ALA A 21 8.56 1.26 -0.77
CA ALA A 21 9.78 0.53 -0.44
C ALA A 21 10.53 1.16 0.74
N GLU A 22 10.64 2.49 0.78
CA GLU A 22 11.26 3.20 1.89
C GLU A 22 10.47 3.00 3.19
N LEU A 23 9.14 3.15 3.14
CA LEU A 23 8.26 2.96 4.31
C LEU A 23 8.35 1.52 4.83
N LEU A 24 8.18 0.52 3.96
CA LEU A 24 8.26 -0.89 4.33
C LEU A 24 9.66 -1.28 4.81
N GLY A 25 10.71 -0.68 4.22
CA GLY A 25 12.09 -0.84 4.64
C GLY A 25 12.33 -0.42 6.09
N ARG A 26 11.65 0.62 6.59
CA ARG A 26 11.70 1.02 8.02
C ARG A 26 11.14 -0.04 8.95
N ALA A 27 10.23 -0.89 8.47
CA ALA A 27 9.70 -2.05 9.21
C ALA A 27 10.51 -3.34 8.99
N GLY A 28 11.59 -3.29 8.20
CA GLY A 28 12.38 -4.47 7.83
C GLY A 28 11.56 -5.46 7.01
N ILE A 29 10.77 -4.94 6.07
CA ILE A 29 10.00 -5.68 5.07
C ILE A 29 10.53 -5.30 3.69
N GLU A 30 10.90 -6.30 2.90
CA GLU A 30 11.35 -6.11 1.52
C GLU A 30 10.22 -6.41 0.53
N ILE A 31 10.15 -5.66 -0.57
CA ILE A 31 9.20 -5.92 -1.65
C ILE A 31 9.81 -6.97 -2.58
N ASN A 32 9.06 -8.04 -2.84
CA ASN A 32 9.49 -9.25 -3.54
C ASN A 32 10.72 -9.90 -2.89
N GLY A 33 10.87 -9.74 -1.57
CA GLY A 33 11.92 -10.36 -0.79
C GLY A 33 11.68 -11.85 -0.54
N SER A 34 12.66 -12.47 0.12
CA SER A 34 12.69 -13.91 0.38
C SER A 34 12.28 -14.28 1.80
N ALA A 35 12.18 -13.33 2.72
CA ALA A 35 11.74 -13.62 4.07
C ALA A 35 10.24 -13.92 4.11
N PRO A 36 9.75 -14.74 5.04
CA PRO A 36 8.32 -15.06 5.12
C PRO A 36 7.41 -13.85 5.38
N SER A 37 7.97 -12.76 5.95
CA SER A 37 7.25 -11.50 6.18
C SER A 37 7.32 -10.52 5.01
N ASP A 38 8.07 -10.85 3.96
CA ASP A 38 8.25 -9.99 2.81
C ASP A 38 7.02 -10.04 1.91
N LEU A 39 6.79 -8.93 1.21
CA LEU A 39 5.56 -8.70 0.47
C LEU A 39 5.81 -9.00 -1.01
N ARG A 40 5.07 -9.95 -1.60
CA ARG A 40 5.15 -10.26 -3.02
C ARG A 40 4.06 -9.51 -3.77
N VAL A 41 4.45 -8.58 -4.64
CA VAL A 41 3.50 -7.76 -5.42
C VAL A 41 3.19 -8.45 -6.73
N LYS A 42 1.91 -8.72 -6.98
CA LYS A 42 1.38 -9.26 -8.23
C LYS A 42 0.83 -8.17 -9.15
N ASN A 43 0.46 -7.01 -8.59
CA ASN A 43 -0.09 -5.88 -9.34
C ASN A 43 0.59 -4.56 -8.96
N PRO A 44 1.23 -3.82 -9.90
CA PRO A 44 1.92 -2.57 -9.60
C PRO A 44 1.00 -1.43 -9.14
N LEU A 45 -0.32 -1.50 -9.40
CA LEU A 45 -1.29 -0.52 -8.90
C LEU A 45 -1.47 -0.57 -7.37
N PHE A 46 -0.96 -1.63 -6.73
CA PHE A 46 -0.91 -1.78 -5.28
C PHE A 46 -0.35 -0.56 -4.56
N PHE A 47 0.82 -0.06 -4.98
CA PHE A 47 1.50 1.01 -4.26
C PHE A 47 0.70 2.31 -4.27
N LYS A 48 0.14 2.66 -5.44
CA LYS A 48 -0.71 3.82 -5.59
C LYS A 48 -1.95 3.72 -4.69
N ARG A 49 -2.61 2.56 -4.68
CA ARG A 49 -3.81 2.34 -3.86
C ARG A 49 -3.50 2.44 -2.36
N VAL A 50 -2.42 1.82 -1.88
CA VAL A 50 -2.02 1.91 -0.47
C VAL A 50 -1.67 3.34 -0.06
N LEU A 51 -0.97 4.08 -0.92
CA LEU A 51 -0.59 5.45 -0.62
C LEU A 51 -1.78 6.43 -0.71
N GLN A 52 -2.84 6.09 -1.43
CA GLN A 52 -4.07 6.90 -1.52
C GLN A 52 -5.12 6.53 -0.47
N GLU A 53 -5.30 5.25 -0.16
CA GLU A 53 -6.37 4.70 0.68
C GLU A 53 -5.86 4.21 2.05
N GLY A 54 -4.55 4.23 2.27
CA GLY A 54 -3.92 3.84 3.53
C GLY A 54 -4.13 2.36 3.86
N SER A 55 -4.49 2.09 5.11
CA SER A 55 -4.70 0.73 5.62
C SER A 55 -5.86 0.00 4.95
N LEU A 56 -6.87 0.72 4.44
CA LEU A 56 -7.98 0.12 3.71
C LEU A 56 -7.50 -0.41 2.35
N GLY A 57 -6.78 0.44 1.59
CA GLY A 57 -6.19 0.02 0.32
C GLY A 57 -5.25 -1.17 0.47
N LEU A 58 -4.53 -1.25 1.59
CA LEU A 58 -3.68 -2.39 1.93
C LEU A 58 -4.50 -3.68 2.11
N GLY A 59 -5.60 -3.62 2.87
CA GLY A 59 -6.48 -4.77 3.12
C GLY A 59 -7.29 -5.20 1.91
N GLU A 60 -7.90 -4.25 1.19
CA GLU A 60 -8.71 -4.57 0.00
C GLU A 60 -7.85 -5.11 -1.14
N SER A 61 -6.66 -4.54 -1.36
CA SER A 61 -5.72 -5.08 -2.36
C SER A 61 -5.21 -6.49 -2.00
N TYR A 62 -5.19 -6.86 -0.71
CA TYR A 62 -4.93 -8.24 -0.30
C TYR A 62 -6.09 -9.16 -0.68
N MET A 63 -7.34 -8.75 -0.42
CA MET A 63 -8.52 -9.52 -0.84
C MET A 63 -8.61 -9.68 -2.35
N ASP A 64 -8.23 -8.63 -3.11
CA ASP A 64 -8.18 -8.64 -4.58
C ASP A 64 -6.98 -9.45 -5.13
N GLY A 65 -6.11 -9.97 -4.27
CA GLY A 65 -4.95 -10.77 -4.66
C GLY A 65 -3.84 -9.98 -5.36
N TRP A 66 -3.76 -8.66 -5.16
CA TRP A 66 -2.74 -7.80 -5.77
C TRP A 66 -1.37 -7.98 -5.15
N TRP A 67 -1.32 -8.51 -3.94
CA TRP A 67 -0.11 -8.90 -3.26
C TRP A 67 -0.37 -10.09 -2.34
N GLU A 68 0.70 -10.79 -1.97
CA GLU A 68 0.66 -11.90 -1.03
C GLU A 68 1.85 -11.83 -0.08
N CYS A 69 1.72 -12.51 1.05
CA CYS A 69 2.79 -12.68 2.03
C CYS A 69 2.60 -14.05 2.69
N GLU A 70 3.70 -14.76 2.93
CA GLU A 70 3.64 -16.10 3.54
C GLU A 70 3.19 -16.02 5.00
N ARG A 71 3.67 -15.01 5.72
CA ARG A 71 3.38 -14.77 7.14
C ARG A 71 2.84 -13.37 7.39
N LEU A 72 1.56 -13.20 7.07
CA LEU A 72 0.82 -11.96 7.32
C LEU A 72 0.83 -11.53 8.79
N ASP A 73 0.80 -12.48 9.72
CA ASP A 73 0.91 -12.25 11.16
C ASP A 73 2.20 -11.48 11.52
N ILE A 74 3.34 -11.92 10.96
CA ILE A 74 4.62 -11.26 11.18
C ILE A 74 4.68 -9.93 10.44
N PHE A 75 4.18 -9.88 9.20
CA PHE A 75 4.12 -8.66 8.41
C PHE A 75 3.42 -7.53 9.20
N PHE A 76 2.19 -7.76 9.68
CA PHE A 76 1.45 -6.75 10.44
C PHE A 76 2.12 -6.42 11.77
N HIS A 77 2.68 -7.41 12.47
CA HIS A 77 3.45 -7.15 13.69
C HIS A 77 4.62 -6.19 13.43
N LYS A 78 5.38 -6.38 12.34
CA LYS A 78 6.48 -5.49 11.94
C LYS A 78 5.99 -4.09 11.57
N VAL A 79 4.95 -4.00 10.73
CA VAL A 79 4.36 -2.74 10.28
C VAL A 79 3.87 -1.90 11.46
N LEU A 80 3.10 -2.50 12.37
CA LEU A 80 2.54 -1.83 13.55
C LEU A 80 3.63 -1.46 14.56
N ARG A 81 4.65 -2.32 14.75
CA ARG A 81 5.79 -2.02 15.63
C ARG A 81 6.61 -0.85 15.11
N ALA A 82 6.72 -0.70 13.79
CA ALA A 82 7.38 0.42 13.14
C ALA A 82 6.51 1.70 13.08
N GLY A 83 5.24 1.63 13.49
CA GLY A 83 4.33 2.78 13.49
C GLY A 83 3.95 3.26 12.08
N LEU A 84 4.07 2.40 11.06
CA LEU A 84 3.79 2.78 9.67
C LEU A 84 2.31 3.10 9.43
N GLU A 85 1.41 2.57 10.26
CA GLU A 85 -0.01 2.90 10.22
C GLU A 85 -0.28 4.39 10.42
N LYS A 86 0.60 5.10 11.16
CA LYS A 86 0.51 6.55 11.38
C LYS A 86 1.14 7.38 10.27
N GLN A 87 1.95 6.74 9.41
CA GLN A 87 2.62 7.40 8.27
C GLN A 87 1.81 7.29 6.98
N LEU A 88 0.92 6.29 6.89
CA LEU A 88 -0.03 6.18 5.80
C LEU A 88 -1.21 7.14 6.03
N PRO A 89 -1.76 7.77 4.96
CA PRO A 89 -2.95 8.60 5.10
C PRO A 89 -4.08 7.81 5.76
N HIS A 90 -4.57 8.32 6.89
CA HIS A 90 -5.80 7.83 7.51
C HIS A 90 -7.00 8.32 6.69
N HIS A 91 -7.15 7.87 5.44
CA HIS A 91 -8.40 8.07 4.71
C HIS A 91 -9.47 7.12 5.27
N PHE A 92 -9.97 7.46 6.46
CA PHE A 92 -11.32 7.13 6.88
C PHE A 92 -12.27 7.75 5.85
N LYS A 93 -12.59 7.04 4.76
CA LYS A 93 -13.90 7.25 4.16
C LYS A 93 -14.89 6.65 5.15
N ASP A 94 -15.33 7.54 6.03
CA ASP A 94 -16.65 7.61 6.62
C ASP A 94 -17.48 6.34 6.54
N THR A 95 -17.78 5.79 7.71
CA THR A 95 -18.89 4.86 7.94
C THR A 95 -18.81 3.58 7.10
N LEU A 96 -18.30 2.52 7.74
CA LEU A 96 -18.98 1.25 7.67
C LEU A 96 -20.46 1.50 8.01
N ARG A 97 -21.25 1.80 6.98
CA ARG A 97 -22.70 1.73 6.99
C ARG A 97 -23.02 0.25 7.06
N ILE A 98 -22.73 -0.36 8.20
CA ILE A 98 -23.31 -1.63 8.66
C ILE A 98 -24.78 -1.33 9.01
N GLY A 99 -25.50 -0.88 7.99
CA GLY A 99 -26.94 -0.95 7.94
C GLY A 99 -27.24 -2.36 7.51
N ARG A 100 -27.52 -3.21 8.50
CA ARG A 100 -28.30 -4.43 8.34
C ARG A 100 -29.37 -4.21 7.26
N ARG A 101 -29.29 -4.94 6.16
CA ARG A 101 -30.50 -5.50 5.56
C ARG A 101 -30.30 -7.00 5.47
N SER A 102 -30.71 -7.62 6.57
CA SER A 102 -31.10 -9.02 6.63
C SER A 102 -31.91 -9.39 5.38
N SER A 103 -31.58 -10.53 4.81
CA SER A 103 -32.54 -11.36 4.11
C SER A 103 -33.74 -11.59 5.02
N VAL A 104 -34.95 -11.23 4.57
CA VAL A 104 -36.19 -12.03 4.39
C VAL A 104 -37.25 -11.07 3.86
#